data_AF-A6E761-F1
#
_entry.id   AF-A6E761-F1
#
_cell.length_a   1.000
_cell.length_b   1.000
_cell.length_c   1.000
_cell.angle_alpha   90.00
_cell.angle_beta   90.00
_cell.angle_gamma   90.00
#
_symmetry.space_group_name_H-M   'P 1'
#
loop_
_entity.id
_entity.type
_entity.pdbx_description
1 polymer ?
#
loop_
_entity_poly.entity_id
_entity_poly.type
_entity_poly.pdbx_seq_one_letter_code
_entity_poly.pdbx_strand_id
1 'polypeptide(L)'
;MNIKELLLNGNSFAELLRQFSIDQNDVRIQDEEVVLSDQNLQHREIVRENICIEGWNKDGVINFFGTLHYNLLNKLAVFEMQGFEQILPRQVC
;
A
#
# COMPACT_ATOMS: atom_id res chain seq x y z
N MET A 1 8.08 -9.90 8.42
CA MET A 1 7.06 -9.04 9.06
C MET A 1 6.33 -8.34 7.92
N ASN A 2 5.00 -8.36 7.87
CA ASN A 2 4.25 -8.04 6.65
C ASN A 2 3.64 -6.63 6.73
N ILE A 3 4.02 -5.72 5.81
CA ILE A 3 3.57 -4.31 5.83
C ILE A 3 2.08 -4.22 5.50
N LYS A 4 1.58 -5.08 4.59
CA LYS A 4 0.16 -5.15 4.23
C LYS A 4 -0.72 -5.40 5.46
N GLU A 5 -0.36 -6.34 6.33
CA GLU A 5 -1.12 -6.61 7.55
C GLU A 5 -1.18 -5.38 8.48
N LEU A 6 -0.06 -4.66 8.62
CA LEU A 6 0.00 -3.48 9.48
C LEU A 6 -0.84 -2.31 8.93
N LEU A 7 -0.83 -2.13 7.62
CA LEU A 7 -1.70 -1.15 6.97
C LEU A 7 -3.18 -1.52 7.14
N LEU A 8 -3.55 -2.79 6.95
CA LEU A 8 -4.92 -3.28 7.11
C LEU A 8 -5.44 -3.17 8.54
N ASN A 9 -4.56 -3.26 9.54
CA ASN A 9 -4.91 -2.99 10.94
C ASN A 9 -5.20 -1.50 11.21
N GLY A 10 -4.80 -0.61 10.31
CA GLY A 10 -5.08 0.82 10.38
C GLY A 10 -6.43 1.18 9.75
N ASN A 11 -7.28 1.89 10.50
CA ASN A 11 -8.60 2.33 10.01
C ASN A 11 -8.53 3.14 8.71
N SER A 12 -7.51 3.99 8.54
CA SER A 12 -7.39 4.86 7.36
C SER A 12 -7.23 4.09 6.06
N PHE A 13 -6.48 2.99 6.07
CA PHE A 13 -6.22 2.21 4.86
C PHE A 13 -7.41 1.30 4.53
N ALA A 14 -8.04 0.70 5.54
CA ALA A 14 -9.27 -0.05 5.35
C ALA A 14 -10.40 0.82 4.73
N GLU A 15 -10.55 2.05 5.21
CA GLU A 15 -11.50 3.02 4.64
C GLU A 15 -11.15 3.40 3.20
N LEU A 16 -9.86 3.56 2.87
CA LEU A 16 -9.42 3.80 1.49
C LEU A 16 -9.84 2.65 0.57
N LEU A 17 -9.55 1.39 0.93
CA LEU A 17 -9.96 0.23 0.12
C LEU A 17 -11.47 0.18 -0.09
N ARG A 18 -12.24 0.50 0.95
CA ARG A 18 -13.70 0.55 0.88
C ARG A 18 -14.21 1.64 -0.08
N GLN A 19 -13.59 2.83 -0.09
CA GLN A 19 -13.96 3.91 -1.02
C GLN A 19 -13.84 3.49 -2.48
N PHE A 20 -12.86 2.64 -2.78
CA PHE A 20 -12.61 2.13 -4.12
C PHE A 20 -13.20 0.74 -4.38
N SER A 21 -13.98 0.19 -3.44
CA SER A 21 -14.57 -1.15 -3.54
C SER A 21 -13.56 -2.27 -3.81
N ILE A 22 -12.40 -2.20 -3.15
CA ILE A 22 -11.31 -3.18 -3.25
C ILE A 22 -11.36 -4.10 -2.01
N ASP A 23 -11.27 -5.41 -2.21
CA ASP A 23 -11.16 -6.38 -1.12
C ASP A 23 -9.73 -6.39 -0.55
N GLN A 24 -9.57 -6.67 0.75
CA GLN A 24 -8.26 -6.74 1.39
C GLN A 24 -7.34 -7.83 0.79
N ASN A 25 -7.93 -8.90 0.25
CA ASN A 25 -7.20 -9.96 -0.44
C ASN A 25 -6.72 -9.50 -1.82
N ASP A 26 -7.45 -8.57 -2.43
CA ASP A 26 -7.19 -8.02 -3.76
C ASP A 26 -6.30 -6.76 -3.69
N VAL A 27 -5.28 -6.79 -2.82
CA VAL A 27 -4.31 -5.72 -2.64
C VAL A 27 -2.89 -6.28 -2.67
N ARG A 28 -2.00 -5.59 -3.38
CA ARG A 28 -0.57 -5.90 -3.44
C ARG A 28 0.25 -4.62 -3.29
N ILE A 29 1.22 -4.63 -2.38
CA ILE A 29 2.24 -3.58 -2.28
C ILE A 29 3.35 -3.97 -3.24
N GLN A 30 3.62 -3.15 -4.28
CA GLN A 30 4.58 -3.52 -5.32
C GLN A 30 6.02 -3.54 -4.80
N ASP A 31 6.36 -2.60 -3.91
CA ASP A 31 7.73 -2.36 -3.46
C ASP A 31 8.07 -3.00 -2.10
N GLU A 32 7.27 -3.94 -1.60
CA GLU A 32 7.42 -4.48 -0.23
C GLU A 32 8.82 -5.05 0.04
N GLU A 33 9.41 -5.76 -0.92
CA GLU A 33 10.75 -6.35 -0.78
C GLU A 33 11.86 -5.31 -0.84
N VAL A 34 11.71 -4.25 -1.63
CA VAL A 34 12.72 -3.18 -1.75
C VAL A 34 12.72 -2.32 -0.48
N VAL A 35 11.52 -1.98 0.01
CA VAL A 35 11.33 -1.19 1.23
C VAL A 35 11.83 -1.93 2.48
N LEU A 36 11.82 -3.27 2.51
CA LEU A 36 12.29 -4.02 3.69
C LEU A 36 13.75 -4.48 3.58
N SER A 37 14.32 -4.53 2.37
CA SER A 37 15.68 -5.04 2.14
C SER A 37 16.77 -3.97 2.19
N ASP A 38 16.40 -2.69 2.26
CA ASP A 38 17.41 -1.63 2.37
C ASP A 38 18.10 -1.73 3.74
N GLN A 39 19.38 -2.15 3.70
CA GLN A 39 20.23 -2.33 4.88
C GLN A 39 20.44 -1.01 5.66
N ASN A 40 20.13 0.16 5.07
CA ASN A 40 20.15 1.45 5.78
C ASN A 40 19.00 1.62 6.79
N LEU A 41 17.95 0.78 6.72
CA LEU A 41 16.81 0.86 7.63
C LEU A 41 17.09 0.27 9.01
N GLN A 42 18.15 -0.54 9.15
CA GLN A 42 18.53 -1.14 10.45
C GLN A 42 18.89 -0.09 11.52
N HIS A 43 19.18 1.16 11.12
CA HIS A 43 19.52 2.26 12.03
C HIS A 43 18.45 3.36 12.12
N ARG A 44 17.30 3.21 11.44
CA ARG A 44 16.23 4.22 11.44
C ARG A 44 14.98 3.67 12.10
N GLU A 45 14.52 4.32 13.17
CA GLU A 45 13.28 3.92 13.87
C GLU A 45 12.02 4.18 13.05
N ILE A 46 12.09 5.18 12.16
CA ILE A 46 10.99 5.61 11.29
C ILE A 46 11.49 5.60 9.85
N VAL A 47 10.76 4.90 9.00
CA VAL A 47 10.97 4.76 7.55
C VAL A 47 9.90 5.54 6.82
N ARG A 48 10.29 6.24 5.76
CA ARG A 48 9.40 7.02 4.91
C ARG A 48 9.76 6.77 3.46
N GLU A 49 8.99 5.93 2.80
CA GLU A 49 9.25 5.54 1.42
C GLU A 49 8.04 5.82 0.54
N ASN A 50 8.28 6.22 -0.70
CA ASN A 50 7.21 6.30 -1.68
C ASN A 50 6.95 4.90 -2.22
N ILE A 51 5.69 4.47 -2.16
CA ILE A 51 5.30 3.12 -2.57
C ILE A 51 4.12 3.18 -3.54
N CYS A 52 4.03 2.15 -4.38
CA CYS A 52 2.83 1.85 -5.14
C CYS A 52 2.05 0.70 -4.48
N ILE A 53 0.75 0.93 -4.26
CA ILE A 53 -0.19 -0.11 -3.83
C ILE A 53 -1.17 -0.37 -4.96
N GLU A 54 -1.14 -1.58 -5.48
CA GLU A 54 -2.07 -2.06 -6.50
C GLU A 54 -3.27 -2.70 -5.81
N GLY A 55 -4.48 -2.33 -6.23
CA GLY A 55 -5.71 -2.94 -5.78
C GLY A 55 -6.62 -3.29 -6.95
N TRP A 56 -7.25 -4.46 -6.89
CA TRP A 56 -8.16 -4.91 -7.94
C TRP A 56 -9.61 -4.76 -7.49
N ASN A 57 -10.44 -4.29 -8.41
CA ASN A 57 -11.88 -4.33 -8.25
C ASN A 57 -12.55 -4.74 -9.58
N LYS A 58 -13.89 -4.82 -9.57
CA LYS A 58 -14.67 -5.16 -10.76
C LYS A 58 -14.49 -4.20 -11.95
N ASP A 59 -14.06 -2.97 -11.68
CA ASP A 59 -13.93 -1.88 -12.64
C ASP A 59 -12.48 -1.75 -13.17
N GLY A 60 -11.55 -2.60 -12.70
CA GLY A 60 -10.17 -2.66 -13.18
C GLY A 60 -9.13 -2.72 -12.08
N VAL A 61 -7.95 -2.22 -12.41
CA VAL A 61 -6.80 -2.11 -11.49
C VAL A 61 -6.69 -0.66 -11.03
N ILE A 62 -6.55 -0.43 -9.75
CA ILE A 62 -6.30 0.88 -9.16
C ILE A 62 -4.90 0.88 -8.55
N ASN A 63 -4.06 1.81 -8.99
CA ASN A 63 -2.73 2.05 -8.44
C ASN A 63 -2.79 3.26 -7.53
N PHE A 64 -2.54 3.07 -6.23
CA PHE A 64 -2.38 4.14 -5.26
C PHE A 64 -0.91 4.51 -5.14
N PHE A 65 -0.61 5.80 -5.27
CA PHE A 65 0.71 6.35 -5.07
C PHE A 65 0.72 7.19 -3.80
N GLY A 66 1.71 6.98 -2.96
CA GLY A 66 1.79 7.69 -1.70
C GLY A 66 3.04 7.36 -0.90
N THR A 67 3.10 7.92 0.31
CA THR A 67 4.20 7.69 1.23
C THR A 67 3.78 6.69 2.31
N LEU A 68 4.57 5.63 2.46
CA LEU A 68 4.51 4.71 3.58
C LEU A 68 5.30 5.30 4.74
N HIS A 69 4.62 5.61 5.82
CA HIS A 69 5.22 5.94 7.10
C HIS A 69 5.24 4.67 7.95
N TYR A 70 6.43 4.13 8.20
CA TYR A 70 6.58 2.90 8.96
C TYR A 70 7.44 3.12 10.19
N ASN A 71 6.90 2.79 11.36
CA ASN A 71 7.62 2.78 12.63
C ASN A 71 7.97 1.34 13.00
N LEU A 72 9.26 1.02 12.92
CA LEU A 72 9.80 -0.32 13.16
C LEU A 72 9.65 -0.76 14.63
N LEU A 73 9.80 0.18 15.56
CA LEU A 73 9.74 -0.09 17.01
C LEU A 73 8.31 -0.40 17.47
N ASN A 74 7.36 0.44 17.06
CA ASN A 74 5.95 0.34 17.43
C ASN A 74 5.14 -0.57 16.50
N LYS A 75 5.77 -1.11 15.44
CA LYS A 75 5.12 -1.97 14.45
C LYS A 75 3.90 -1.30 13.83
N LEU A 76 4.00 -0.01 13.54
CA LEU A 76 2.90 0.80 13.02
C LEU A 76 3.20 1.23 11.59
N ALA A 77 2.24 1.03 10.68
CA ALA A 77 2.32 1.49 9.30
C ALA A 77 1.14 2.43 9.00
N VAL A 78 1.41 3.53 8.32
CA VAL A 78 0.40 4.44 7.80
C VAL A 78 0.74 4.72 6.34
N PHE A 79 -0.26 4.63 5.47
CA PHE A 79 -0.13 5.01 4.06
C PHE A 79 -0.83 6.35 3.84
N GLU A 80 -0.07 7.35 3.43
CA GLU A 80 -0.56 8.66 3.04
C GLU A 80 -0.69 8.71 1.51
N MET A 81 -1.93 8.58 1.01
CA MET A 81 -2.21 8.64 -0.43
C MET A 81 -1.99 10.06 -0.96
N GLN A 82 -1.22 10.17 -2.05
CA GLN A 82 -0.97 11.41 -2.77
C GLN A 82 -1.73 11.47 -4.10
N GLY A 83 -2.00 10.32 -4.70
CA GLY A 83 -2.77 10.21 -5.93
C GLY A 83 -3.11 8.76 -6.25
N PHE A 84 -3.93 8.56 -7.28
CA PHE A 84 -4.25 7.24 -7.79
C PHE A 84 -4.49 7.28 -9.30
N GLU A 85 -4.27 6.13 -9.95
CA GLU A 85 -4.63 5.89 -11.34
C GLU A 85 -5.52 4.66 -11.43
N GLN A 86 -6.51 4.67 -12.32
CA GLN A 86 -7.35 3.52 -12.63
C GLN A 86 -7.11 3.04 -14.05
N ILE A 87 -6.69 1.78 -14.18
CA ILE A 87 -6.51 1.10 -15.46
C ILE A 87 -7.74 0.24 -15.70
N LEU A 88 -8.54 0.62 -16.70
CA LEU A 88 -9.72 -0.14 -17.10
C LEU A 88 -9.30 -1.52 -17.62
N PRO A 89 -10.08 -2.58 -17.33
CA PRO A 89 -9.84 -3.88 -17.92
C PRO A 89 -9.97 -3.72 -19.44
N ARG A 90 -8.95 -4.18 -20.16
CA ARG A 90 -8.88 -4.08 -21.62
C ARG A 90 -10.13 -4.75 -22.18
N GLN A 91 -11.07 -3.98 -22.72
CA GLN A 91 -12.18 -4.54 -23.49
C GLN A 91 -11.56 -5.16 -24.74
N VAL A 92 -11.45 -6.49 -24.75
CA VAL A 92 -11.17 -7.23 -25.97
C VAL A 92 -12.47 -7.20 -26.76
N CYS A 93 -12.54 -6.30 -27.75
CA CYS A 93 -13.61 -6.28 -28.74
C CYS A 93 -13.59 -7.56 -29.59
#